data_AF-A0A2M7WGW9-F1
#
_entry.id   AF-A0A2M7WGW9-F1
#
_cell.length_a   1.000
_cell.length_b   1.000
_cell.length_c   1.000
_cell.angle_alpha   90.00
_cell.angle_beta   90.00
_cell.angle_gamma   90.00
#
_symmetry.space_group_name_H-M   'P 1'
#
loop_
_entity.id
_entity.type
_entity.pdbx_description
1 polymer ?
#
loop_
_entity_poly.entity_id
_entity_poly.type
_entity_poly.pdbx_seq_one_letter_code
_entity_poly.pdbx_strand_id
1 'polypeptide(L)'
;FFDYQVINWEKVIFRENPTVLLQKVSYPILNEFFYFCYTSYYFLILVLGIYLYIHKRYKAFEKMVTASSIAFYTSYLFFILYPVEGPRYALAGHYLMNPKGYIFVPLANFVINSAGLRGGCMPSSHVAIGVVTAILSIRYAKELSAYYTLLGIGLTIGTFWGRFHYVSDATAGIVLGIIAVWLTEKIYGFRMKKDSRRSTLL
;
A
#
# COMPACT_ATOMS: atom_id res chain seq x y z
N PHE A 1 19.62 -8.81 3.17
CA PHE A 1 18.17 -8.59 3.27
C PHE A 1 17.53 -9.74 4.06
N PHE A 2 16.36 -9.52 4.64
CA PHE A 2 15.61 -10.49 5.48
C PHE A 2 14.58 -11.32 4.69
N ASP A 3 14.77 -11.47 3.38
CA ASP A 3 13.89 -12.23 2.50
C ASP A 3 13.75 -13.70 2.89
N TYR A 4 14.82 -14.34 3.37
CA TYR A 4 14.81 -15.75 3.76
C TYR A 4 13.74 -16.05 4.82
N GLN A 5 13.60 -15.18 5.82
CA GLN A 5 12.58 -15.28 6.86
C GLN A 5 11.18 -15.19 6.24
N VAL A 6 10.95 -14.19 5.38
CA VAL A 6 9.64 -13.99 4.73
C VAL A 6 9.28 -15.18 3.83
N ILE A 7 10.20 -15.64 2.99
CA ILE A 7 10.05 -16.79 2.10
C ILE A 7 9.68 -18.05 2.89
N ASN A 8 10.38 -18.33 3.99
CA ASN A 8 10.09 -19.51 4.80
C ASN A 8 8.73 -19.43 5.48
N TRP A 9 8.37 -18.26 6.00
CA TRP A 9 7.04 -18.05 6.59
C TRP A 9 5.93 -18.28 5.56
N GLU A 10 6.09 -17.76 4.35
CA GLU A 10 5.13 -17.99 3.27
C GLU A 10 5.06 -19.46 2.86
N LYS A 11 6.20 -20.16 2.74
CA LYS A 11 6.21 -21.60 2.45
C LYS A 11 5.52 -22.42 3.54
N VAL A 12 5.66 -22.07 4.82
CA VAL A 12 4.97 -22.78 5.91
C VAL A 12 3.46 -22.64 5.77
N ILE A 13 2.97 -21.45 5.41
CA ILE A 13 1.52 -21.17 5.32
C ILE A 13 0.92 -21.70 4.01
N PHE A 14 1.60 -21.47 2.88
CA PHE A 14 1.07 -21.70 1.53
C PHE A 14 1.68 -22.93 0.84
N ARG A 15 2.58 -23.66 1.50
CA ARG A 15 3.37 -24.80 0.98
C ARG A 15 4.38 -24.45 -0.11
N GLU A 16 4.24 -23.28 -0.74
CA GLU A 16 5.16 -22.69 -1.72
C GLU A 16 5.03 -21.15 -1.64
N ASN A 17 5.96 -20.40 -2.22
CA ASN A 17 5.82 -18.95 -2.33
C ASN A 17 4.62 -18.56 -3.21
N PRO A 18 3.66 -17.77 -2.71
CA PRO A 18 2.49 -17.35 -3.47
C PRO A 18 2.82 -16.70 -4.82
N THR A 19 3.86 -15.86 -4.88
CA THR A 19 4.28 -15.19 -6.13
C THR A 19 4.79 -16.18 -7.18
N VAL A 20 5.40 -17.29 -6.76
CA VAL A 20 5.84 -18.39 -7.63
C VAL A 20 4.64 -19.20 -8.11
N LEU A 21 3.64 -19.43 -7.27
CA LEU A 21 2.39 -20.10 -7.67
C LEU A 21 1.60 -19.28 -8.69
N LEU A 22 1.48 -17.97 -8.48
CA LEU A 22 0.73 -17.05 -9.33
C LEU A 22 1.27 -16.97 -10.76
N GLN A 23 2.53 -17.32 -11.01
CA GLN A 23 3.08 -17.34 -12.36
C GLN A 23 2.30 -18.26 -13.32
N LYS A 24 1.66 -19.32 -12.79
CA LYS A 24 0.87 -20.28 -13.56
C LYS A 24 -0.40 -19.68 -14.18
N VAL A 25 -0.88 -18.57 -13.65
CA VAL A 25 -2.09 -17.86 -14.08
C VAL A 25 -1.78 -16.45 -14.59
N SER A 26 -0.53 -16.18 -14.96
CA SER A 26 -0.10 -14.88 -15.48
C SER A 26 -0.45 -14.72 -16.96
N TYR A 27 -1.62 -14.12 -17.23
CA TYR A 27 -2.08 -13.79 -18.59
C TYR A 27 -1.95 -12.28 -18.86
N PRO A 28 -1.67 -11.85 -20.11
CA PRO A 28 -1.44 -10.43 -20.42
C PRO A 28 -2.55 -9.48 -19.96
N ILE A 29 -3.82 -9.85 -20.15
CA ILE A 29 -4.98 -9.03 -19.74
C ILE A 29 -5.03 -8.88 -18.21
N LEU A 30 -4.79 -9.97 -17.50
CA LEU A 30 -4.83 -9.97 -16.03
C LEU A 30 -3.63 -9.23 -15.44
N ASN A 31 -2.46 -9.37 -16.08
CA ASN A 31 -1.28 -8.58 -15.75
C ASN A 31 -1.55 -7.09 -15.94
N GLU A 32 -2.12 -6.66 -17.06
CA GLU A 32 -2.46 -5.25 -17.29
C GLU A 32 -3.40 -4.71 -16.21
N PHE A 33 -4.44 -5.46 -15.86
CA PHE A 33 -5.38 -5.06 -14.81
C PHE A 33 -4.68 -4.85 -13.46
N PHE A 34 -3.91 -5.82 -13.00
CA PHE A 34 -3.24 -5.71 -11.70
C PHE A 34 -2.10 -4.70 -11.68
N TYR A 35 -1.37 -4.55 -12.79
CA TYR A 35 -0.34 -3.52 -12.93
C TYR A 35 -0.96 -2.11 -13.02
N PHE A 36 -2.13 -1.97 -13.64
CA PHE A 36 -2.92 -0.74 -13.59
C PHE A 36 -3.29 -0.38 -12.16
N CYS A 37 -3.90 -1.32 -11.42
CA CYS A 37 -4.25 -1.09 -10.03
C CYS A 37 -3.02 -0.76 -9.17
N TYR A 38 -1.91 -1.46 -9.38
CA TYR A 38 -0.64 -1.14 -8.71
C TYR A 38 -0.15 0.28 -9.01
N THR A 39 -0.12 0.66 -10.30
CA THR A 39 0.38 1.98 -10.73
C THR A 39 -0.55 3.12 -10.29
N SER A 40 -1.84 2.84 -10.11
CA SER A 40 -2.81 3.84 -9.62
C SER A 40 -2.45 4.43 -8.25
N TYR A 41 -1.62 3.71 -7.47
CA TYR A 41 -1.06 4.15 -6.19
C TYR A 41 -0.59 5.60 -6.19
N TYR A 42 0.15 6.03 -7.23
CA TYR A 42 0.72 7.37 -7.33
C TYR A 42 -0.35 8.49 -7.33
N PHE A 43 -1.59 8.15 -7.64
CA PHE A 43 -2.70 9.09 -7.73
C PHE A 43 -3.64 9.06 -6.52
N LEU A 44 -3.62 8.02 -5.68
CA LEU A 44 -4.62 7.83 -4.61
C LEU A 44 -4.64 8.99 -3.62
N ILE A 45 -3.49 9.38 -3.07
CA ILE A 45 -3.39 10.50 -2.12
C ILE A 45 -3.74 11.82 -2.80
N LEU A 46 -3.25 12.03 -4.02
CA LEU A 46 -3.44 13.28 -4.76
C LEU A 46 -4.92 13.52 -5.06
N VAL A 47 -5.59 12.53 -5.66
CA VAL A 47 -7.00 12.63 -6.05
C VAL A 47 -7.88 12.79 -4.83
N LEU A 48 -7.69 11.99 -3.78
CA LEU A 48 -8.49 12.11 -2.55
C LEU A 48 -8.22 13.44 -1.85
N GLY A 49 -6.96 13.86 -1.78
CA GLY A 49 -6.56 15.13 -1.18
C GLY A 49 -7.18 16.34 -1.87
N ILE A 50 -7.05 16.40 -3.21
CA ILE A 50 -7.66 17.44 -4.04
C ILE A 50 -9.17 17.46 -3.85
N TYR A 51 -9.81 16.28 -3.90
CA TYR A 51 -11.25 16.17 -3.68
C TYR A 51 -11.66 16.73 -2.32
N LEU A 52 -11.01 16.31 -1.23
CA LEU A 52 -11.32 16.77 0.12
C LEU A 52 -11.09 18.29 0.27
N TYR A 53 -10.04 18.82 -0.35
CA TYR A 53 -9.71 20.24 -0.29
C TYR A 53 -10.72 21.12 -1.03
N ILE A 54 -11.05 20.78 -2.29
CA ILE A 54 -12.02 21.54 -3.10
C ILE A 54 -13.41 21.53 -2.47
N HIS A 55 -13.80 20.42 -1.84
CA HIS A 55 -15.07 20.30 -1.11
C HIS A 55 -15.01 20.87 0.32
N LYS A 56 -13.95 21.62 0.66
CA LYS A 56 -13.75 22.28 1.96
C LYS A 56 -13.80 21.33 3.16
N ARG A 57 -13.52 20.04 2.96
CA ARG A 57 -13.45 18.99 3.99
C ARG A 57 -12.06 19.00 4.67
N TYR A 58 -11.61 20.16 5.14
CA TYR A 58 -10.23 20.38 5.59
C TYR A 58 -9.81 19.46 6.74
N LYS A 59 -10.67 19.23 7.73
CA LYS A 59 -10.37 18.28 8.82
C LYS A 59 -10.12 16.85 8.31
N ALA A 60 -10.85 16.42 7.28
CA ALA A 60 -10.62 15.11 6.68
C ALA A 60 -9.33 15.08 5.85
N PHE A 61 -9.03 16.18 5.14
CA PHE A 61 -7.75 16.35 4.45
C PHE A 61 -6.57 16.25 5.41
N GLU A 62 -6.60 16.96 6.54
CA GLU A 62 -5.53 16.88 7.55
C GLU A 62 -5.37 15.47 8.12
N LYS A 63 -6.48 14.76 8.38
CA LYS A 63 -6.45 13.36 8.80
C LYS A 63 -5.82 12.45 7.75
N MET A 64 -6.10 12.68 6.46
CA MET A 64 -5.50 11.92 5.37
C MET A 64 -4.00 12.12 5.30
N VAL A 65 -3.54 13.37 5.40
CA VAL A 65 -2.11 13.69 5.43
C VAL A 65 -1.46 13.04 6.64
N THR A 66 -2.05 13.19 7.84
CA THR A 66 -1.52 12.61 9.09
C THR A 66 -1.40 11.09 9.02
N ALA A 67 -2.47 10.40 8.61
CA ALA A 67 -2.47 8.94 8.51
C ALA A 67 -1.45 8.45 7.47
N SER A 68 -1.38 9.12 6.32
CA SER A 68 -0.40 8.80 5.28
C SER A 68 1.03 9.00 5.77
N SER A 69 1.31 10.11 6.48
CA SER A 69 2.62 10.37 7.07
C SER A 69 3.00 9.30 8.09
N ILE A 70 2.10 8.92 9.00
CA ILE A 70 2.34 7.84 9.97
C ILE A 70 2.69 6.54 9.24
N ALA A 71 1.92 6.17 8.21
CA ALA A 71 2.18 4.96 7.42
C ALA A 71 3.54 5.02 6.72
N PHE A 72 3.88 6.14 6.06
CA PHE A 72 5.16 6.30 5.37
C PHE A 72 6.36 6.25 6.32
N TYR A 73 6.36 7.08 7.36
CA TYR A 73 7.48 7.14 8.29
C TYR A 73 7.67 5.83 9.05
N THR A 74 6.58 5.16 9.42
CA THR A 74 6.67 3.83 10.02
C THR A 74 7.27 2.84 9.02
N SER A 75 6.83 2.85 7.76
CA SER A 75 7.40 1.98 6.72
C SER A 75 8.90 2.24 6.54
N TYR A 76 9.33 3.50 6.51
CA TYR A 76 10.75 3.86 6.41
C TYR A 76 11.59 3.35 7.59
N LEU A 77 11.06 3.40 8.82
CA LEU A 77 11.72 2.80 9.97
C LEU A 77 11.91 1.29 9.79
N PHE A 78 10.88 0.59 9.30
CA PHE A 78 11.00 -0.84 9.00
C PHE A 78 11.98 -1.12 7.86
N PHE A 79 12.02 -0.30 6.81
CA PHE A 79 12.99 -0.46 5.71
C PHE A 79 14.44 -0.33 6.20
N ILE A 80 14.68 0.51 7.21
CA ILE A 80 15.99 0.67 7.83
C ILE A 80 16.32 -0.52 8.76
N LEU A 81 15.37 -0.91 9.62
CA LEU A 81 15.60 -1.90 10.68
C LEU A 81 15.47 -3.36 10.19
N TYR A 82 14.64 -3.59 9.18
CA TYR A 82 14.29 -4.89 8.63
C TYR A 82 14.23 -4.84 7.09
N PRO A 83 15.35 -4.57 6.40
CA PRO A 83 15.38 -4.44 4.95
C PRO A 83 15.03 -5.77 4.26
N VAL A 84 13.93 -5.78 3.52
CA VAL A 84 13.47 -6.91 2.68
C VAL A 84 13.53 -6.48 1.22
N GLU A 85 14.19 -7.28 0.41
CA GLU A 85 14.49 -6.94 -0.97
C GLU A 85 13.29 -7.05 -1.90
N GLY A 86 12.53 -8.14 -1.76
CA GLY A 86 11.34 -8.42 -2.53
C GLY A 86 11.50 -9.64 -3.46
N PRO A 87 10.37 -10.29 -3.81
CA PRO A 87 10.38 -11.57 -4.51
C PRO A 87 10.99 -11.49 -5.91
N ARG A 88 10.83 -10.35 -6.60
CA ARG A 88 11.45 -10.11 -7.92
C ARG A 88 12.95 -10.37 -7.95
N TYR A 89 13.66 -10.12 -6.85
CA TYR A 89 15.11 -10.31 -6.77
C TYR A 89 15.46 -11.63 -6.08
N ALA A 90 14.93 -11.86 -4.87
CA ALA A 90 15.30 -13.02 -4.07
C ALA A 90 14.77 -14.35 -4.64
N LEU A 91 13.67 -14.32 -5.40
CA LEU A 91 13.09 -15.51 -6.06
C LEU A 91 13.29 -15.50 -7.58
N ALA A 92 14.19 -14.67 -8.11
CA ALA A 92 14.39 -14.52 -9.56
C ALA A 92 14.60 -15.86 -10.29
N GLY A 93 15.39 -16.78 -9.70
CA GLY A 93 15.64 -18.11 -10.26
C GLY A 93 14.47 -19.10 -10.20
N HIS A 94 13.38 -18.77 -9.50
CA HIS A 94 12.17 -19.59 -9.40
C HIS A 94 11.09 -19.20 -10.42
N TYR A 95 11.31 -18.13 -11.19
CA TYR A 95 10.37 -17.68 -12.19
C TYR A 95 10.78 -18.15 -13.58
N LEU A 96 9.87 -18.84 -14.27
CA LEU A 96 10.08 -19.34 -15.62
C LEU A 96 9.89 -18.25 -16.68
N MET A 97 9.08 -17.24 -16.37
CA MET A 97 8.78 -16.13 -17.28
C MET A 97 8.45 -14.86 -16.50
N ASN A 98 8.70 -13.70 -17.12
CA ASN A 98 8.25 -12.41 -16.59
C ASN A 98 6.82 -12.11 -17.04
N PRO A 99 6.01 -11.43 -16.20
CA PRO A 99 4.69 -10.95 -16.61
C PRO A 99 4.83 -10.09 -17.87
N LYS A 100 4.03 -10.41 -18.89
CA LYS A 100 3.92 -9.64 -20.14
C LYS A 100 2.64 -8.81 -20.13
N GLY A 101 2.66 -7.68 -20.81
CA GLY A 101 1.52 -6.77 -20.98
C GLY A 101 1.82 -5.72 -22.06
N TYR A 102 0.93 -4.76 -22.19
CA TYR A 102 0.91 -3.77 -23.28
C TYR A 102 1.33 -2.38 -22.79
N ILE A 103 0.71 -1.86 -21.73
CA ILE A 103 0.87 -0.48 -21.29
C ILE A 103 1.32 -0.43 -19.82
N PHE A 104 0.53 -0.99 -18.91
CA PHE A 104 0.79 -0.87 -17.48
C PHE A 104 1.92 -1.77 -17.00
N VAL A 105 2.11 -2.94 -17.64
CA VAL A 105 3.26 -3.79 -17.36
C VAL A 105 4.59 -3.10 -17.68
N PRO A 106 4.83 -2.60 -18.91
CA PRO A 106 6.06 -1.88 -19.20
C PRO A 106 6.18 -0.58 -18.40
N LEU A 107 5.09 0.15 -18.15
CA LEU A 107 5.11 1.37 -17.34
C LEU A 107 5.57 1.13 -15.90
N ALA A 108 4.97 0.17 -15.19
CA ALA A 108 5.38 -0.10 -13.80
C ALA A 108 6.83 -0.61 -13.75
N ASN A 109 7.23 -1.45 -14.71
CA ASN A 109 8.61 -1.92 -14.79
C ASN A 109 9.59 -0.79 -15.08
N PHE A 110 9.24 0.17 -15.94
CA PHE A 110 10.05 1.36 -16.18
C PHE A 110 10.25 2.16 -14.90
N VAL A 111 9.16 2.45 -14.18
CA VAL A 111 9.23 3.22 -12.92
C VAL A 111 10.11 2.50 -11.89
N ILE A 112 9.91 1.20 -11.72
CA ILE A 112 10.65 0.40 -10.72
C ILE A 112 12.11 0.22 -11.12
N ASN A 113 12.43 0.04 -12.40
CA ASN A 113 13.81 -0.06 -12.85
C ASN A 113 14.54 1.28 -12.75
N SER A 114 13.82 2.41 -12.82
CA SER A 114 14.41 3.75 -12.78
C SER A 114 14.55 4.31 -11.36
N ALA A 115 13.59 3.99 -10.48
CA ALA A 115 13.46 4.62 -9.17
C ALA A 115 13.17 3.63 -8.02
N GLY A 116 13.18 2.33 -8.29
CA GLY A 116 12.90 1.30 -7.30
C GLY A 116 14.03 1.16 -6.28
N LEU A 117 13.68 1.19 -5.00
CA LEU A 117 14.60 0.93 -3.90
C LEU A 117 14.66 -0.58 -3.60
N ARG A 118 15.88 -1.15 -3.59
CA ARG A 118 16.10 -2.50 -3.03
C ARG A 118 16.10 -2.41 -1.50
N GLY A 119 15.36 -3.29 -0.83
CA GLY A 119 15.27 -3.33 0.63
C GLY A 119 14.04 -2.67 1.25
N GLY A 120 13.19 -2.03 0.45
CA GLY A 120 12.00 -1.30 0.89
C GLY A 120 10.68 -2.08 0.80
N CYS A 121 10.71 -3.42 0.88
CA CYS A 121 9.48 -4.20 0.67
C CYS A 121 8.59 -4.33 1.91
N MET A 122 9.15 -4.51 3.11
CA MET A 122 8.39 -4.82 4.32
C MET A 122 8.30 -3.62 5.27
N PRO A 123 7.10 -3.16 5.68
CA PRO A 123 5.77 -3.49 5.15
C PRO A 123 5.50 -2.79 3.80
N SER A 124 4.53 -3.27 3.03
CA SER A 124 4.16 -2.60 1.78
C SER A 124 3.52 -1.24 2.04
N SER A 125 4.27 -0.15 1.79
CA SER A 125 3.78 1.22 1.88
C SER A 125 2.67 1.51 0.87
N HIS A 126 2.75 0.90 -0.32
CA HIS A 126 1.69 0.96 -1.34
C HIS A 126 0.35 0.50 -0.77
N VAL A 127 0.34 -0.65 -0.11
CA VAL A 127 -0.85 -1.22 0.50
C VAL A 127 -1.31 -0.40 1.70
N ALA A 128 -0.39 0.04 2.56
CA ALA A 128 -0.73 0.86 3.73
C ALA A 128 -1.49 2.13 3.32
N ILE A 129 -1.02 2.84 2.29
CA ILE A 129 -1.70 4.02 1.75
C ILE A 129 -2.98 3.67 1.01
N GLY A 130 -3.01 2.57 0.25
CA GLY A 130 -4.25 2.08 -0.37
C GLY A 130 -5.35 1.87 0.66
N VAL A 131 -5.01 1.28 1.82
CA VAL A 131 -5.92 1.10 2.95
C VAL A 131 -6.30 2.41 3.62
N VAL A 132 -5.33 3.32 3.87
CA VAL A 132 -5.61 4.65 4.44
C VAL A 132 -6.62 5.40 3.57
N THR A 133 -6.38 5.47 2.26
CA THR A 133 -7.23 6.22 1.33
C THR A 133 -8.59 5.54 1.13
N ALA A 134 -8.66 4.21 1.10
CA ALA A 134 -9.92 3.47 1.11
C ALA A 134 -10.77 3.77 2.37
N ILE A 135 -10.20 3.66 3.57
CA ILE A 135 -10.94 3.93 4.81
C ILE A 135 -11.41 5.38 4.87
N LEU A 136 -10.54 6.34 4.52
CA LEU A 136 -10.88 7.75 4.60
C LEU A 136 -11.87 8.19 3.51
N SER A 137 -11.83 7.60 2.32
CA SER A 137 -12.87 7.83 1.30
C SER A 137 -14.23 7.31 1.77
N ILE A 138 -14.31 6.13 2.39
CA ILE A 138 -15.57 5.62 2.99
C ILE A 138 -16.14 6.60 4.04
N ARG A 139 -15.28 7.21 4.85
CA ARG A 139 -15.70 8.15 5.91
C ARG A 139 -16.04 9.54 5.40
N TYR A 140 -15.29 10.04 4.44
CA TYR A 140 -15.23 11.46 4.11
C TYR A 140 -15.38 11.79 2.61
N ALA A 141 -15.59 10.80 1.74
CA ALA A 141 -15.81 10.94 0.30
C ALA A 141 -16.57 9.71 -0.24
N LYS A 142 -17.79 9.48 0.27
CA LYS A 142 -18.59 8.25 0.00
C LYS A 142 -18.79 8.01 -1.50
N GLU A 143 -18.87 9.08 -2.28
CA GLU A 143 -19.01 9.09 -3.73
C GLU A 143 -17.82 8.40 -4.43
N LEU A 144 -16.64 8.44 -3.81
CA LEU A 144 -15.41 7.80 -4.29
C LEU A 144 -15.12 6.46 -3.61
N SER A 145 -15.86 6.10 -2.56
CA SER A 145 -15.51 4.98 -1.67
C SER A 145 -15.42 3.63 -2.39
N ALA A 146 -16.35 3.33 -3.30
CA ALA A 146 -16.33 2.11 -4.09
C ALA A 146 -15.08 2.04 -4.99
N TYR A 147 -14.75 3.16 -5.64
CA TYR A 147 -13.56 3.28 -6.49
C TYR A 147 -12.29 3.01 -5.67
N TYR A 148 -12.09 3.70 -4.55
CA TYR A 148 -10.90 3.51 -3.70
C TYR A 148 -10.84 2.11 -3.07
N THR A 149 -11.98 1.52 -2.71
CA THR A 149 -12.02 0.17 -2.12
C THR A 149 -11.63 -0.89 -3.15
N LEU A 150 -12.24 -0.87 -4.33
CA LEU A 150 -11.94 -1.81 -5.41
C LEU A 150 -10.50 -1.64 -5.88
N LEU A 151 -10.05 -0.40 -6.04
CA LEU A 151 -8.69 -0.09 -6.46
C LEU A 151 -7.67 -0.45 -5.39
N GLY A 152 -7.98 -0.27 -4.11
CA GLY A 152 -7.13 -0.69 -2.99
C GLY A 152 -6.96 -2.20 -2.90
N ILE A 153 -8.03 -2.97 -3.14
CA ILE A 153 -7.97 -4.44 -3.24
C ILE A 153 -7.14 -4.86 -4.44
N GLY A 154 -7.42 -4.28 -5.62
CA GLY A 154 -6.68 -4.56 -6.85
C GLY A 154 -5.20 -4.20 -6.73
N LEU A 155 -4.87 -3.07 -6.10
CA LEU A 155 -3.50 -2.63 -5.82
C LEU A 155 -2.80 -3.60 -4.90
N THR A 156 -3.48 -4.05 -3.84
CA THR A 156 -2.94 -5.01 -2.87
C THR A 156 -2.55 -6.31 -3.56
N ILE A 157 -3.44 -6.86 -4.37
CA ILE A 157 -3.13 -8.04 -5.19
C ILE A 157 -2.02 -7.73 -6.19
N GLY A 158 -2.09 -6.55 -6.83
CA GLY A 158 -1.10 -6.06 -7.77
C GLY A 158 0.33 -6.04 -7.24
N THR A 159 0.52 -5.75 -5.94
CA THR A 159 1.86 -5.72 -5.32
C THR A 159 2.59 -7.07 -5.42
N PHE A 160 1.91 -8.18 -5.11
CA PHE A 160 2.50 -9.52 -5.18
C PHE A 160 2.25 -10.21 -6.51
N TRP A 161 1.23 -9.83 -7.26
CA TRP A 161 1.02 -10.24 -8.65
C TRP A 161 2.18 -9.82 -9.54
N GLY A 162 2.59 -8.54 -9.43
CA GLY A 162 3.75 -7.98 -10.13
C GLY A 162 5.10 -8.37 -9.54
N ARG A 163 5.11 -9.20 -8.49
CA ARG A 163 6.31 -9.67 -7.77
C ARG A 163 7.09 -8.55 -7.08
N PHE A 164 6.45 -7.41 -6.83
CA PHE A 164 7.07 -6.27 -6.16
C PHE A 164 7.14 -6.47 -4.65
N HIS A 165 6.19 -7.21 -4.10
CA HIS A 165 6.09 -7.53 -2.68
C HIS A 165 5.75 -9.00 -2.48
N TYR A 166 6.11 -9.54 -1.33
CA TYR A 166 5.55 -10.78 -0.81
C TYR A 166 4.09 -10.54 -0.34
N VAL A 167 3.31 -11.61 -0.19
CA VAL A 167 1.95 -11.52 0.40
C VAL A 167 2.03 -11.06 1.85
N SER A 168 3.09 -11.46 2.55
CA SER A 168 3.39 -11.05 3.92
C SER A 168 3.62 -9.55 4.02
N ASP A 169 4.35 -8.95 3.08
CA ASP A 169 4.58 -7.50 3.03
C ASP A 169 3.26 -6.75 2.84
N ALA A 170 2.40 -7.26 1.93
CA ALA A 170 1.09 -6.70 1.67
C ALA A 170 0.20 -6.78 2.92
N THR A 171 0.20 -7.93 3.62
CA THR A 171 -0.54 -8.14 4.86
C THR A 171 -0.09 -7.17 5.96
N ALA A 172 1.22 -7.01 6.14
CA ALA A 172 1.78 -6.04 7.07
C ALA A 172 1.41 -4.59 6.68
N GLY A 173 1.37 -4.29 5.37
CA GLY A 173 0.87 -3.03 4.85
C GLY A 173 -0.59 -2.76 5.22
N ILE A 174 -1.48 -3.76 5.11
CA ILE A 174 -2.89 -3.62 5.51
C ILE A 174 -2.98 -3.26 7.00
N VAL A 175 -2.28 -4.03 7.84
CA VAL A 175 -2.26 -3.80 9.30
C VAL A 175 -1.74 -2.41 9.61
N LEU A 176 -0.64 -1.98 8.99
CA LEU A 176 -0.07 -0.65 9.18
C LEU A 176 -1.04 0.46 8.76
N GLY A 177 -1.72 0.32 7.61
CA GLY A 177 -2.71 1.30 7.16
C GLY A 177 -3.87 1.47 8.15
N ILE A 178 -4.39 0.35 8.67
CA ILE A 178 -5.45 0.37 9.70
C ILE A 178 -4.95 1.06 10.98
N ILE A 179 -3.76 0.70 11.47
CA ILE A 179 -3.16 1.28 12.67
C ILE A 179 -2.94 2.79 12.48
N ALA A 180 -2.45 3.22 11.31
CA ALA A 180 -2.21 4.62 11.01
C ALA A 180 -3.50 5.46 11.06
N VAL A 181 -4.59 4.95 10.50
CA VAL A 181 -5.91 5.59 10.61
C VAL A 181 -6.38 5.62 12.07
N TRP A 182 -6.25 4.51 12.80
CA TRP A 182 -6.65 4.43 14.20
C TRP A 182 -5.88 5.43 15.08
N LEU A 183 -4.55 5.49 14.95
CA LEU A 183 -3.71 6.46 15.66
C LEU A 183 -4.11 7.89 15.34
N THR A 184 -4.37 8.18 14.07
CA THR A 184 -4.85 9.50 13.63
C THR A 184 -6.14 9.88 14.34
N GLU A 185 -7.14 8.97 14.39
CA GLU A 185 -8.39 9.25 15.11
C GLU A 185 -8.16 9.50 16.62
N LYS A 186 -7.24 8.77 17.25
CA LYS A 186 -6.86 9.00 18.65
C LYS A 186 -6.24 10.39 18.83
N ILE A 187 -5.27 10.77 18.00
CA ILE A 187 -4.60 12.08 18.05
C ILE A 187 -5.62 13.21 17.96
N TYR A 188 -6.51 13.15 16.97
CA TYR A 188 -7.53 14.19 16.76
C TYR A 188 -8.60 14.18 17.87
N GLY A 189 -8.97 13.01 18.39
CA GLY A 189 -9.87 12.90 19.54
C GLY A 189 -9.30 13.52 20.82
N PHE A 190 -8.00 13.35 21.07
CA PHE A 190 -7.32 14.01 22.20
C PHE A 190 -7.26 15.53 22.03
N ARG A 191 -6.97 16.02 20.82
CA ARG A 191 -6.92 17.46 20.51
C ARG A 191 -8.27 18.13 20.80
N MET A 192 -9.37 17.55 20.34
CA MET A 192 -10.72 18.08 20.62
C MET A 192 -11.05 18.14 22.12
N LYS A 193 -10.68 17.11 22.90
CA LYS A 193 -10.89 17.12 24.35
C LYS A 193 -10.06 18.20 25.05
N LYS A 194 -8.84 18.46 24.59
CA LYS A 194 -7.98 19.51 25.14
C LYS A 194 -8.53 20.90 24.85
N ASP A 195 -8.99 21.14 23.62
CA ASP A 195 -9.53 22.44 23.20
C ASP A 195 -10.83 22.77 23.95
N SER A 196 -11.73 21.79 24.13
CA SER A 196 -12.97 21.99 24.92
C SER A 196 -12.72 22.31 26.39
N ARG A 197 -11.74 21.66 27.05
CA ARG A 197 -11.36 22.00 28.43
C ARG A 197 -10.79 23.41 28.56
N ARG A 198 -10.06 23.89 27.54
CA ARG A 198 -9.48 25.24 27.56
C ARG A 198 -10.54 26.33 27.36
N SER A 199 -11.59 26.07 26.58
CA SER A 199 -12.70 27.00 26.41
C SER A 199 -13.64 27.08 27.62
N THR A 200 -13.66 26.08 28.51
CA THR A 200 -14.47 26.12 29.75
C THR A 200 -13.76 26.85 30.90
N LEU A 201 -12.45 27.09 30.77
CA LEU A 201 -11.62 27.77 31.78
C LEU A 201 -11.41 29.28 31.48
N LEU A 202 -11.99 29.78 30.39
CA LEU A 202 -12.01 31.19 29.98
C LEU A 202 -13.44 31.72 30.09
#